data_AF-A0A8X6RZX2-F1
#
_entry.id   AF-A0A8X6RZX2-F1
#
_cell.length_a   1.000
_cell.length_b   1.000
_cell.length_c   1.000
_cell.angle_alpha   90.00
_cell.angle_beta   90.00
_cell.angle_gamma   90.00
#
_symmetry.space_group_name_H-M   'P 1'
#
loop_
_entity.id
_entity.type
_entity.pdbx_description
1 polymer ?
#
loop_
_entity_poly.entity_id
_entity_poly.type
_entity_poly.pdbx_seq_one_letter_code
_entity_poly.pdbx_strand_id
1 'polypeptide(L)'
;MSHEIKSFLTSQGIATSRTTPYNPAGNGQIENYNGEIWKTIQLALRSNTNMKTEQWEGVIQTALHSIRSLLCIATNATPHERMFSHPQRSHNSCSIPTWLAKPVTGSCVFSLTCPLGSLGQN
;
A
#
# COMPACT_ATOMS: atom_id res chain seq x y z
N MET A 1 -8.53 26.66 -1.50
CA MET A 1 -7.06 26.63 -1.34
C MET A 1 -6.63 28.02 -0.95
N SER A 2 -5.94 28.16 0.18
CA SER A 2 -5.47 29.48 0.66
C SER A 2 -4.38 30.03 -0.25
N HIS A 3 -4.21 31.36 -0.24
CA HIS A 3 -3.18 32.05 -1.01
C HIS A 3 -1.77 31.59 -0.59
N GLU A 4 -1.54 31.40 0.71
CA GLU A 4 -0.28 30.95 1.29
C GLU A 4 0.16 29.58 0.73
N ILE A 5 -0.74 28.60 0.73
CA ILE A 5 -0.47 27.25 0.19
C ILE A 5 -0.16 27.33 -1.30
N LYS A 6 -0.93 28.12 -2.05
CA LYS A 6 -0.71 28.26 -3.50
C LYS A 6 0.66 28.89 -3.80
N SER A 7 1.04 29.92 -3.06
CA SER A 7 2.36 30.57 -3.20
C SER A 7 3.50 29.60 -2.89
N PHE A 8 3.39 28.85 -1.79
CA PHE A 8 4.37 27.83 -1.41
C PHE A 8 4.51 26.74 -2.49
N LEU A 9 3.41 26.14 -2.95
CA LEU A 9 3.47 25.09 -3.96
C LEU A 9 4.03 25.59 -5.29
N THR A 10 3.67 26.81 -5.68
CA THR A 10 4.20 27.44 -6.89
C THR A 10 5.71 27.69 -6.77
N SER A 11 6.21 28.11 -5.61
CA SER A 11 7.65 28.32 -5.39
C SER A 11 8.45 27.01 -5.43
N GLN A 12 7.82 25.88 -5.12
CA GLN A 12 8.40 24.54 -5.27
C GLN A 12 8.22 23.94 -6.67
N GLY A 13 7.62 24.69 -7.62
CA GLY A 13 7.35 24.19 -8.97
C GLY A 13 6.22 23.14 -9.06
N ILE A 14 5.37 23.06 -8.03
CA ILE A 14 4.29 22.08 -7.95
C ILE A 14 3.01 22.67 -8.55
N ALA A 15 2.50 22.02 -9.59
CA ALA A 15 1.22 22.40 -10.20
C ALA A 15 0.04 22.02 -9.28
N THR A 16 -0.90 22.95 -9.11
CA THR A 16 -2.13 22.73 -8.32
C THR A 16 -3.35 22.76 -9.22
N SER A 17 -4.21 21.74 -9.11
CA SER A 17 -5.54 21.71 -9.75
C SER A 17 -6.64 21.67 -8.71
N ARG A 18 -7.86 22.06 -9.11
CA ARG A 18 -9.06 21.98 -8.26
C ARG A 18 -10.08 21.09 -8.95
N THR A 19 -10.53 20.07 -8.24
CA THR A 19 -11.67 19.24 -8.64
C THR A 19 -12.94 19.74 -7.95
N THR A 20 -14.09 19.59 -8.60
CA THR A 20 -15.38 19.79 -7.94
C THR A 20 -15.67 18.62 -6.99
N PRO A 21 -16.47 18.83 -5.92
CA PRO A 21 -17.06 17.73 -5.17
C PRO A 21 -17.79 16.75 -6.11
N TYR A 22 -17.81 15.47 -5.74
CA TYR A 22 -18.48 14.41 -6.52
C TYR A 22 -17.98 14.30 -7.97
N ASN A 23 -16.66 14.36 -8.16
CA ASN A 23 -16.02 14.13 -9.45
C ASN A 23 -15.18 12.82 -9.42
N PRO A 24 -15.78 11.66 -9.73
CA PRO A 24 -15.10 10.36 -9.67
C PRO A 24 -13.86 10.27 -10.57
N ALA A 25 -13.86 10.96 -11.70
CA ALA A 25 -12.73 10.94 -12.63
C ALA A 25 -11.47 11.61 -12.05
N GLY A 26 -11.65 12.66 -11.25
CA GLY A 26 -10.55 13.36 -10.58
C GLY A 26 -10.19 12.77 -9.22
N ASN A 27 -11.20 12.44 -8.41
CA ASN A 27 -11.02 12.10 -6.99
C ASN A 27 -11.22 10.62 -6.66
N GLY A 28 -11.74 9.80 -7.59
CA GLY A 28 -12.11 8.43 -7.28
C GLY A 28 -10.93 7.58 -6.81
N GLN A 29 -9.74 7.78 -7.37
CA GLN A 29 -8.54 7.06 -6.95
C GLN A 29 -8.15 7.38 -5.51
N ILE A 30 -8.14 8.67 -5.12
CA ILE A 30 -7.77 9.08 -3.77
C ILE A 30 -8.85 8.69 -2.75
N GLU A 31 -10.12 8.78 -3.10
CA GLU A 31 -11.24 8.37 -2.25
C GLU A 31 -11.19 6.87 -1.96
N ASN A 32 -11.00 6.04 -2.99
CA ASN A 32 -10.84 4.60 -2.84
C ASN A 32 -9.62 4.26 -1.98
N TYR A 33 -8.50 4.93 -2.22
CA TYR A 33 -7.27 4.68 -1.47
C TYR A 33 -7.38 5.08 0.01
N ASN A 34 -8.04 6.20 0.32
CA ASN A 34 -8.33 6.60 1.69
C ASN A 34 -9.21 5.56 2.41
N GLY A 35 -10.20 5.01 1.71
CA GLY A 35 -11.02 3.92 2.23
C GLY A 35 -10.19 2.66 2.53
N GLU A 36 -9.25 2.32 1.67
CA GLU A 36 -8.36 1.15 1.85
C GLU A 36 -7.40 1.33 3.03
N ILE A 37 -6.81 2.53 3.19
CA ILE A 37 -6.00 2.87 4.35
C ILE A 37 -6.80 2.68 5.63
N TRP A 38 -8.03 3.21 5.68
CA TRP A 38 -8.85 3.13 6.87
C TRP A 38 -9.24 1.68 7.23
N LYS A 39 -9.61 0.86 6.24
CA LYS A 39 -9.89 -0.56 6.46
C LYS A 39 -8.66 -1.31 6.99
N THR A 40 -7.48 -1.01 6.45
CA THR A 40 -6.23 -1.65 6.89
C THR A 40 -5.85 -1.22 8.32
N ILE A 41 -6.07 0.04 8.68
CA ILE A 41 -5.93 0.53 10.06
C ILE A 41 -6.88 -0.21 11.01
N GLN A 42 -8.16 -0.30 10.66
CA GLN A 42 -9.15 -1.01 11.47
C GLN A 42 -8.77 -2.48 11.66
N LEU A 43 -8.25 -3.13 10.62
CA LEU A 43 -7.76 -4.49 10.69
C LEU A 43 -6.55 -4.60 11.63
N ALA A 44 -5.55 -3.73 11.48
CA ALA A 44 -4.37 -3.72 12.33
C ALA A 44 -4.71 -3.47 13.83
N LEU A 45 -5.67 -2.59 14.13
CA LEU A 45 -6.15 -2.33 15.49
C LEU A 45 -6.81 -3.56 16.12
N ARG A 46 -7.63 -4.27 15.34
CA ARG A 46 -8.29 -5.51 15.78
C ARG A 46 -7.27 -6.63 16.01
N SER A 47 -6.29 -6.75 15.11
CA SER A 47 -5.29 -7.82 15.16
C SER A 47 -4.27 -7.68 16.29
N ASN A 48 -3.85 -6.47 16.64
CA ASN A 48 -2.74 -6.29 17.58
C ASN A 48 -3.16 -6.36 19.05
N THR A 49 -4.34 -5.87 19.46
CA THR A 49 -4.73 -5.89 20.89
C THR A 49 -6.20 -5.52 21.21
N ASN A 50 -7.13 -5.56 20.25
CA ASN A 50 -8.48 -4.95 20.42
C ASN A 50 -8.39 -3.48 20.90
N MET A 51 -7.44 -2.74 20.31
CA MET A 51 -7.25 -1.32 20.60
C MET A 51 -8.42 -0.49 20.07
N LYS A 52 -8.72 0.63 20.74
CA LYS A 52 -9.80 1.51 20.28
C LYS A 52 -9.37 2.27 19.02
N THR A 53 -10.37 2.68 18.23
CA THR A 53 -10.18 3.41 16.97
C THR A 53 -9.39 4.71 17.14
N GLU A 54 -9.44 5.33 18.31
CA GLU A 54 -8.74 6.59 18.58
C GLU A 54 -7.20 6.43 18.58
N GLN A 55 -6.69 5.20 18.74
CA GLN A 55 -5.26 4.90 18.77
C GLN A 55 -4.69 4.55 17.38
N TRP A 56 -5.36 4.96 16.30
CA TRP A 56 -4.98 4.65 14.92
C TRP A 56 -3.55 5.09 14.55
N GLU A 57 -3.04 6.15 15.19
CA GLU A 57 -1.68 6.67 14.96
C GLU A 57 -0.59 5.64 15.28
N GLY A 58 -0.83 4.76 16.27
CA GLY A 58 0.12 3.70 16.64
C GLY A 58 0.26 2.61 15.58
N VAL A 59 -0.75 2.43 14.73
CA VAL A 59 -0.78 1.36 13.72
C VAL A 59 -0.64 1.84 12.28
N ILE A 60 -0.67 3.17 12.05
CA ILE A 60 -0.64 3.72 10.69
C ILE A 60 0.61 3.28 9.91
N GLN A 61 1.77 3.24 10.55
CA GLN A 61 3.00 2.79 9.90
C GLN A 61 2.92 1.32 9.47
N THR A 62 2.37 0.46 10.32
CA THR A 62 2.12 -0.96 10.01
C THR A 62 1.12 -1.13 8.88
N ALA A 63 0.03 -0.37 8.89
CA ALA A 63 -0.99 -0.39 7.84
C ALA A 63 -0.41 0.05 6.48
N LEU A 64 0.29 1.18 6.46
CA LEU A 64 0.92 1.71 5.26
C LEU A 64 2.05 0.82 4.73
N HIS A 65 2.81 0.18 5.62
CA HIS A 65 3.80 -0.82 5.22
C HIS A 65 3.13 -2.01 4.53
N SER A 66 2.03 -2.51 5.10
CA SER A 66 1.26 -3.62 4.53
C SER A 66 0.74 -3.27 3.13
N ILE A 67 0.10 -2.10 2.97
CA ILE A 67 -0.43 -1.65 1.67
C ILE A 67 0.65 -1.59 0.59
N ARG A 68 1.87 -1.10 0.92
CA ARG A 68 2.96 -0.97 -0.05
C ARG A 68 3.62 -2.31 -0.42
N SER A 69 3.53 -3.30 0.47
CA SER A 69 4.21 -4.59 0.36
C SER A 69 3.30 -5.70 -0.19
N LEU A 70 1.98 -5.52 -0.14
CA LEU A 70 1.02 -6.50 -0.62
C LEU A 70 0.89 -6.46 -2.15
N LEU A 71 0.81 -7.66 -2.75
CA LEU A 71 0.62 -7.83 -4.18
C LEU A 71 -0.76 -7.29 -4.60
N CYS A 72 -0.78 -6.37 -5.55
CA CYS A 72 -2.03 -5.92 -6.14
C CYS A 72 -2.47 -6.91 -7.23
N ILE A 73 -3.61 -7.57 -7.05
CA ILE A 73 -4.15 -8.57 -8.01
C ILE A 73 -4.31 -7.96 -9.41
N ALA A 74 -4.74 -6.71 -9.51
CA ALA A 74 -4.99 -6.05 -10.79
C ALA A 74 -3.71 -5.77 -11.61
N THR A 75 -2.56 -5.63 -10.95
CA THR A 75 -1.31 -5.24 -11.62
C THR A 75 -0.20 -6.28 -11.48
N ASN A 76 -0.47 -7.35 -10.72
CA ASN A 76 0.46 -8.43 -10.38
C ASN A 76 1.83 -7.92 -9.88
N ALA A 77 1.84 -6.76 -9.23
CA ALA A 77 3.02 -6.12 -8.68
C ALA A 77 2.65 -5.39 -7.38
N THR A 78 3.63 -5.18 -6.52
CA THR A 78 3.44 -4.34 -5.32
C THR A 78 3.54 -2.86 -5.70
N PRO A 79 2.83 -1.95 -4.99
CA PRO A 79 3.00 -0.51 -5.19
C PRO A 79 4.45 -0.05 -5.05
N HIS A 80 5.22 -0.66 -4.13
CA HIS A 80 6.63 -0.38 -3.95
C HIS A 80 7.45 -0.70 -5.21
N GLU A 81 7.32 -1.92 -5.76
CA GLU A 81 8.04 -2.33 -6.97
C GLU A 81 7.73 -1.43 -8.15
N ARG A 82 6.46 -1.02 -8.31
CA ARG A 82 6.08 -0.10 -9.38
C ARG A 82 6.66 1.30 -9.20
N MET A 83 6.86 1.75 -7.97
CA MET A 83 7.39 3.08 -7.67
C MET A 83 8.92 3.15 -7.74
N PHE A 84 9.61 2.12 -7.25
CA PHE A 84 11.08 2.13 -7.10
C PHE A 84 11.82 1.16 -8.02
N SER A 85 11.11 0.35 -8.80
CA SER A 85 11.69 -0.61 -9.77
C SER A 85 12.64 -1.64 -9.14
N HIS A 86 12.49 -1.90 -7.84
CA HIS A 86 13.19 -2.98 -7.14
C HIS A 86 12.27 -3.63 -6.10
N PRO A 87 12.49 -4.92 -5.77
CA PRO A 87 11.72 -5.58 -4.73
C PRO A 87 11.97 -4.91 -3.38
N GLN A 88 10.93 -4.84 -2.57
CA GLN A 88 11.03 -4.32 -1.22
C GLN A 88 11.85 -5.29 -0.35
N ARG A 89 12.94 -4.81 0.25
CA ARG A 89 13.66 -5.58 1.26
C ARG A 89 12.88 -5.49 2.57
N SER A 90 12.08 -6.50 2.89
CA SER A 90 11.46 -6.57 4.22
C SER A 90 12.54 -6.80 5.27
N HIS A 91 12.59 -5.93 6.29
CA HIS A 91 13.56 -5.97 7.39
C HIS A 91 13.48 -7.28 8.20
N ASN A 92 12.35 -8.00 8.10
CA ASN A 92 12.04 -9.17 8.92
C ASN A 92 11.86 -10.44 8.08
N SER A 93 12.30 -10.48 6.82
CA SER A 93 12.02 -11.57 5.85
C SER A 93 10.54 -11.86 5.59
N CYS A 94 9.63 -11.02 6.09
CA CYS A 94 8.18 -11.17 5.93
C CYS A 94 7.61 -9.86 5.37
N SER A 95 7.19 -9.86 4.11
CA SER A 95 6.42 -8.76 3.49
C SER A 95 4.94 -8.77 3.91
N ILE A 96 4.56 -9.81 4.66
CA ILE A 96 3.20 -10.09 5.09
C ILE A 96 3.11 -9.73 6.58
N PRO A 97 2.12 -8.92 6.99
CA PRO A 97 1.95 -8.60 8.39
C PRO A 97 1.67 -9.88 9.21
N THR A 98 2.15 -9.93 10.46
CA THR A 98 2.12 -11.11 11.34
C THR A 98 0.72 -11.69 11.58
N TRP A 99 -0.34 -10.91 11.41
CA TRP A 99 -1.73 -11.38 11.50
C TRP A 99 -2.23 -12.13 10.24
N LEU A 100 -1.59 -11.91 9.09
CA LEU A 100 -1.83 -12.64 7.85
C LEU A 100 -0.85 -13.82 7.71
N ALA A 101 0.36 -13.68 8.26
CA ALA A 101 1.34 -14.75 8.40
C ALA A 101 1.03 -15.62 9.62
N LYS A 102 0.09 -16.58 9.50
CA LYS A 102 0.00 -17.69 10.47
C LYS A 102 1.35 -18.43 10.51
N PRO A 103 1.76 -19.05 11.64
CA PRO A 103 3.03 -19.77 11.73
C PRO A 103 2.90 -21.05 10.91
N VAL A 104 3.20 -20.97 9.61
CA VAL A 104 3.58 -22.15 8.85
C VAL A 104 5.04 -22.37 9.23
N THR A 105 5.29 -23.39 10.03
CA THR A 105 6.62 -23.97 10.20
C THR A 105 7.19 -24.25 8.81
N GLY A 106 8.04 -23.36 8.32
CA GLY A 106 8.70 -23.50 7.02
C GLY A 106 8.70 -22.19 6.23
N SER A 107 9.85 -21.53 6.25
CA SER A 107 10.42 -20.71 5.17
C SER A 107 9.44 -19.82 4.38
N CYS A 108 9.46 -18.52 4.71
CA CYS A 108 8.88 -17.47 3.87
C CYS A 108 9.66 -17.40 2.55
N VAL A 109 9.25 -18.19 1.55
CA VAL A 109 9.65 -18.05 0.15
C VAL A 109 8.40 -18.30 -0.70
N PHE A 110 7.60 -17.27 -0.90
CA PHE A 110 6.68 -17.25 -2.04
C PHE A 110 7.32 -16.45 -3.16
N SER A 111 8.29 -17.08 -3.84
CA SER A 111 8.61 -16.73 -5.21
C SER A 111 7.43 -17.18 -6.06
N LEU A 112 6.56 -16.24 -6.43
CA LEU A 112 5.64 -16.44 -7.55
C LEU A 112 6.45 -16.39 -8.86
N THR A 113 7.25 -17.43 -9.13
CA THR A 113 7.67 -17.72 -10.49
C THR A 113 6.50 -18.38 -11.20
N CYS A 114 5.82 -17.59 -12.04
CA CYS A 114 4.97 -18.11 -13.12
C CYS A 114 5.75 -19.13 -13.96
N PRO A 115 5.19 -20.29 -14.32
CA PRO A 115 5.74 -21.11 -15.38
C PRO A 115 5.34 -20.48 -16.73
N LEU A 116 6.18 -19.57 -17.23
CA LEU A 116 6.21 -19.26 -18.67
C LEU A 116 6.88 -20.43 -19.38
N GLY A 117 6.29 -20.84 -20.50
CA GLY A 117 6.46 -22.15 -21.11
C GLY A 117 7.89 -22.49 -21.57
N SER A 118 8.22 -23.76 -21.44
CA SER A 118 9.36 -24.38 -22.12
C SER A 118 8.89 -24.91 -23.47
N LEU A 119 9.08 -24.10 -24.51
CA LEU A 119 9.21 -24.56 -25.89
C LEU A 119 10.52 -25.36 -26.02
N GLY A 120 10.37 -26.63 -26.42
CA GLY A 120 11.31 -27.49 -27.16
C GLY A 120 12.81 -27.44 -26.86
N GLN A 121 13.34 -28.55 -26.33
CA GLN A 121 14.51 -29.24 -26.88
C GLN A 121 14.38 -30.76 -26.69
N ASN A 122 14.06 -31.47 -27.77
CA ASN A 122 14.64 -32.73 -28.26
C ASN A 122 13.86 -33.19 -29.49
#